data_AF-A0A2V8BKT6-F1
#
_entry.id   AF-A0A2V8BKT6-F1
#
_cell.length_a   1.000
_cell.length_b   1.000
_cell.length_c   1.000
_cell.angle_alpha   90.00
_cell.angle_beta   90.00
_cell.angle_gamma   90.00
#
_symmetry.space_group_name_H-M   'P 1'
#
loop_
_entity.id
_entity.type
_entity.pdbx_description
1 polymer ?
#
loop_
_entity_poly.entity_id
_entity_poly.type
_entity_poly.pdbx_seq_one_letter_code
_entity_poly.pdbx_strand_id
1 'polypeptide(L)'
;MNRDCNDNLGQTIHAAACDAAVAVRLAPPARVEAMEEWLYSHQPAMTPPSVRQAARDIGQISDFDGKYPSTIGMVKGDVALGRQLGVKSTPTFFINGVKVEGALPAQYFDQAIAYELQHAASK
;
A
#
# COMPACT_ATOMS: atom_id res chain seq x y z
N MET A 1 -0.45 -9.93 3.34
CA MET A 1 -1.84 -9.41 3.35
C MET A 1 -2.80 -10.50 3.79
N ASN A 2 -4.04 -10.16 4.15
CA ASN A 2 -5.09 -11.13 4.52
C ASN A 2 -6.11 -11.28 3.37
N ARG A 3 -7.05 -12.23 3.49
CA ARG A 3 -8.01 -12.55 2.42
C ARG A 3 -9.18 -11.56 2.28
N ASP A 4 -9.33 -10.63 3.21
CA ASP A 4 -10.43 -9.66 3.20
C ASP A 4 -10.29 -8.65 2.06
N CYS A 5 -9.07 -8.28 1.68
CA CYS A 5 -8.80 -7.39 0.54
C CYS A 5 -8.07 -8.05 -0.63
N ASN A 6 -7.54 -9.27 -0.45
CA ASN A 6 -6.94 -10.05 -1.53
C ASN A 6 -7.35 -11.53 -1.42
N ASP A 7 -8.42 -11.88 -2.12
CA ASP A 7 -9.02 -13.22 -2.13
C ASP A 7 -8.14 -14.29 -2.81
N ASN A 8 -7.16 -13.87 -3.62
CA ASN A 8 -6.23 -14.73 -4.35
C ASN A 8 -5.08 -15.27 -3.48
N LEU A 9 -5.00 -14.89 -2.21
CA LEU A 9 -3.99 -15.43 -1.30
C LEU A 9 -4.38 -16.85 -0.85
N GLY A 10 -3.44 -17.79 -1.00
CA GLY A 10 -3.61 -19.15 -0.48
C GLY A 10 -3.65 -19.21 1.06
N GLN A 11 -3.01 -18.24 1.72
CA GLN A 11 -3.02 -18.09 3.19
C GLN A 11 -2.79 -16.63 3.58
N THR A 12 -3.21 -16.26 4.78
CA THR A 12 -2.92 -14.93 5.34
C THR A 12 -1.42 -14.79 5.60
N ILE A 13 -0.79 -13.81 4.94
CA ILE A 13 0.65 -13.50 5.12
C ILE A 13 0.85 -12.36 6.13
N HIS A 14 -0.02 -11.35 6.09
CA HIS A 14 0.03 -10.20 7.00
C HIS A 14 -1.40 -9.86 7.40
N ALA A 15 -1.77 -10.19 8.65
CA ALA A 15 -3.14 -10.07 9.14
C ALA A 15 -3.64 -8.61 9.12
N ALA A 16 -2.76 -7.65 9.43
CA ALA A 16 -3.10 -6.24 9.57
C ALA A 16 -3.12 -5.44 8.25
N ALA A 17 -2.66 -6.01 7.13
CA ALA A 17 -2.40 -5.23 5.92
C ALA A 17 -3.65 -4.58 5.31
N CYS A 18 -4.81 -5.25 5.37
CA CYS A 18 -6.05 -4.68 4.85
C CYS A 18 -6.54 -3.52 5.73
N ASP A 19 -6.43 -3.64 7.05
CA ASP A 19 -6.73 -2.54 7.98
C ASP A 19 -5.75 -1.37 7.79
N ALA A 20 -4.46 -1.65 7.56
CA ALA A 20 -3.46 -0.62 7.31
C ALA A 20 -3.76 0.18 6.02
N ALA A 21 -4.13 -0.52 4.94
CA ALA A 21 -4.54 0.13 3.70
C ALA A 21 -5.81 0.99 3.89
N VAL A 22 -6.80 0.49 4.65
CA VAL A 22 -8.00 1.28 4.98
C VAL A 22 -7.66 2.49 5.85
N ALA A 23 -6.75 2.36 6.83
CA ALA A 23 -6.33 3.47 7.68
C ALA A 23 -5.72 4.61 6.88
N VAL A 24 -4.81 4.32 5.94
CA VAL A 24 -4.22 5.36 5.08
C VAL A 24 -5.27 6.01 4.18
N ARG A 25 -6.19 5.23 3.59
CA ARG A 25 -7.28 5.75 2.75
C ARG A 25 -8.27 6.64 3.50
N LEU A 26 -8.51 6.35 4.77
CA LEU A 26 -9.45 7.11 5.61
C LEU A 26 -8.81 8.31 6.30
N ALA A 27 -7.48 8.33 6.42
CA ALA A 27 -6.78 9.43 7.06
C ALA A 27 -7.07 10.74 6.29
N PRO A 28 -7.45 11.84 6.98
CA PRO A 28 -7.56 13.14 6.35
C PRO A 28 -6.20 13.56 5.78
N PRO A 29 -6.13 14.42 4.74
CA PRO A 29 -4.88 14.77 4.07
C PRO A 29 -3.75 15.20 5.02
N ALA A 30 -4.08 15.95 6.06
CA ALA A 30 -3.12 16.41 7.08
C ALA A 30 -2.56 15.29 7.99
N ARG A 31 -3.06 14.06 7.90
CA ARG A 31 -2.69 12.91 8.74
C ARG A 31 -2.18 11.71 7.96
N VAL A 32 -2.22 11.74 6.62
CA VAL A 32 -1.80 10.62 5.77
C VAL A 32 -0.34 10.26 6.06
N GLU A 33 0.57 11.23 5.98
CA GLU A 33 2.00 11.01 6.23
C GLU A 33 2.27 10.46 7.64
N ALA A 34 1.61 11.01 8.66
CA ALA A 34 1.76 10.52 10.04
C ALA A 34 1.24 9.07 10.19
N MET A 35 0.16 8.72 9.50
CA MET A 35 -0.38 7.36 9.49
C MET A 35 0.57 6.40 8.77
N GLU A 36 1.13 6.79 7.63
CA GLU A 36 2.13 6.01 6.89
C GLU A 36 3.40 5.79 7.72
N GLU A 37 3.94 6.84 8.33
CA GLU A 37 5.12 6.78 9.19
C GLU A 37 4.92 5.83 10.37
N TRP A 38 3.74 5.88 11.01
CA TRP A 38 3.41 4.94 12.08
C TRP A 38 3.41 3.50 11.58
N LEU A 39 2.82 3.24 10.40
CA LEU A 39 2.78 1.90 9.81
C LEU A 39 4.18 1.37 9.48
N TYR A 40 5.05 2.18 8.89
CA TYR A 40 6.41 1.78 8.54
C TYR A 40 7.29 1.54 9.78
N SER A 41 7.13 2.35 10.83
CA SER A 41 7.92 2.22 12.07
C SER A 41 7.47 1.10 13.00
N HIS A 42 6.25 0.55 12.83
CA HIS A 42 5.66 -0.44 13.76
C HIS A 42 5.39 -1.82 13.13
N GLN A 43 5.99 -2.13 11.97
CA GLN A 43 5.74 -3.39 11.23
C GLN A 43 5.86 -4.68 12.07
N PRO A 44 6.88 -4.88 12.92
CA PRO A 44 7.07 -6.16 13.63
C PRO A 44 5.92 -6.53 14.59
N ALA A 45 5.25 -5.54 15.16
CA ALA A 45 4.18 -5.72 16.17
C ALA A 45 2.78 -5.41 15.61
N MET A 46 2.66 -5.26 14.29
CA MET A 46 1.43 -4.78 13.67
C MET A 46 0.33 -5.86 13.67
N THR A 47 -0.82 -5.52 14.23
CA THR A 47 -2.03 -6.37 14.30
C THR A 47 -3.25 -5.55 13.85
N PRO A 48 -4.35 -6.18 13.42
CA PRO A 48 -5.58 -5.44 13.10
C PRO A 48 -6.04 -4.51 14.24
N PRO A 49 -6.08 -4.95 15.53
CA PRO A 49 -6.41 -4.05 16.64
C PRO A 49 -5.44 -2.88 16.81
N SER A 50 -4.12 -3.11 16.70
CA SER A 50 -3.15 -2.02 16.85
C SER A 50 -3.24 -1.00 15.72
N VAL A 51 -3.53 -1.43 14.49
CA VAL A 51 -3.81 -0.51 13.37
C VAL A 51 -5.09 0.30 13.61
N ARG A 52 -6.18 -0.33 14.09
CA ARG A 52 -7.42 0.41 14.40
C ARG A 52 -7.24 1.42 15.53
N GLN A 53 -6.38 1.11 16.49
CA GLN A 53 -6.00 2.06 17.53
C GLN A 53 -5.21 3.24 16.94
N ALA A 54 -4.19 2.96 16.13
CA ALA A 54 -3.41 4.01 15.46
C ALA A 54 -4.25 4.85 14.48
N ALA A 55 -5.23 4.25 13.80
CA ALA A 55 -6.18 4.96 12.96
C ALA A 55 -6.96 6.03 13.75
N ARG A 56 -7.33 5.74 15.00
CA ARG A 56 -7.95 6.72 15.91
C ARG A 56 -6.94 7.76 16.39
N ASP A 57 -5.82 7.32 16.93
CA ASP A 57 -4.90 8.21 17.66
C ASP A 57 -4.04 9.07 16.73
N ILE A 58 -3.52 8.46 15.67
CA ILE A 58 -2.59 9.08 14.69
C ILE A 58 -3.37 9.57 13.47
N GLY A 59 -4.21 8.69 12.91
CA GLY A 59 -5.02 9.00 11.73
C GLY A 59 -6.18 9.95 12.01
N GLN A 60 -6.57 10.15 13.27
CA GLN A 60 -7.75 10.94 13.68
C GLN A 60 -9.05 10.48 12.99
N ILE A 61 -9.17 9.18 12.75
CA ILE A 61 -10.33 8.56 12.11
C ILE A 61 -11.35 8.21 13.19
N SER A 62 -12.43 9.00 13.26
CA SER A 62 -13.46 8.85 14.30
C SER A 62 -14.37 7.65 14.12
N ASP A 63 -14.64 7.22 12.88
CA ASP A 63 -15.50 6.09 12.55
C ASP A 63 -14.80 5.17 11.54
N PHE A 64 -13.87 4.37 12.03
CA PHE A 64 -13.14 3.41 11.20
C PHE A 64 -14.05 2.26 10.76
N ASP A 65 -14.81 1.68 11.70
CA ASP A 65 -15.61 0.48 11.46
C ASP A 65 -16.79 0.75 10.54
N GLY A 66 -17.50 1.88 10.70
CA GLY A 66 -18.60 2.26 9.83
C GLY A 66 -18.16 2.58 8.40
N LYS A 67 -16.95 3.12 8.23
CA LYS A 67 -16.36 3.44 6.91
C LYS A 67 -15.58 2.29 6.28
N TYR A 68 -15.32 1.21 7.04
CA TYR A 68 -14.54 0.07 6.56
C TYR A 68 -15.17 -0.59 5.32
N PRO A 69 -16.48 -0.90 5.27
CA PRO A 69 -17.06 -1.67 4.17
C PRO A 69 -16.96 -0.98 2.81
N SER A 70 -17.13 0.34 2.75
CA SER A 70 -16.95 1.10 1.49
C SER A 70 -15.47 1.21 1.12
N THR A 71 -14.60 1.45 2.11
CA THR A 71 -13.17 1.70 1.87
C THR A 71 -12.42 0.44 1.47
N ILE A 72 -12.76 -0.71 2.07
CA ILE A 72 -12.17 -2.00 1.69
C ILE A 72 -12.52 -2.37 0.24
N GLY A 73 -13.69 -1.93 -0.28
CA GLY A 73 -14.04 -2.06 -1.69
C GLY A 73 -13.04 -1.38 -2.62
N MET A 74 -12.60 -0.16 -2.27
CA MET A 74 -11.53 0.52 -3.00
C MET A 74 -10.19 -0.24 -2.88
N VAL A 75 -9.90 -0.89 -1.74
CA VAL A 75 -8.63 -1.65 -1.57
C VAL A 75 -8.63 -2.85 -2.52
N LYS A 76 -9.76 -3.56 -2.61
CA LYS A 76 -9.95 -4.66 -3.54
C LYS A 76 -9.79 -4.22 -5.00
N GLY A 77 -10.25 -3.02 -5.34
CA GLY A 77 -10.05 -2.41 -6.66
C GLY A 77 -8.58 -2.30 -7.03
N ASP A 78 -7.76 -1.72 -6.13
CA ASP A 78 -6.31 -1.59 -6.35
C ASP A 78 -5.61 -2.95 -6.43
N VAL A 79 -6.01 -3.91 -5.59
CA VAL A 79 -5.51 -5.28 -5.65
C VAL A 79 -5.83 -5.94 -7.00
N ALA A 80 -7.04 -5.73 -7.52
CA ALA A 80 -7.45 -6.24 -8.83
C ALA A 80 -6.65 -5.58 -9.97
N LEU A 81 -6.41 -4.27 -9.90
CA LEU A 81 -5.55 -3.56 -10.85
C LEU A 81 -4.11 -4.09 -10.82
N GLY A 82 -3.52 -4.24 -9.63
CA GLY A 82 -2.18 -4.81 -9.47
C GLY A 82 -2.07 -6.20 -10.10
N ARG A 83 -3.10 -7.04 -9.96
CA ARG A 83 -3.17 -8.34 -10.63
C ARG A 83 -3.22 -8.21 -12.15
N GLN A 84 -4.04 -7.32 -12.70
CA GLN A 84 -4.11 -7.09 -14.14
C GLN A 84 -2.76 -6.62 -14.71
N LEU A 85 -2.02 -5.81 -13.95
CA LEU A 85 -0.67 -5.36 -14.28
C LEU A 85 0.42 -6.42 -14.02
N GLY A 86 0.04 -7.61 -13.56
CA GLY A 86 0.96 -8.72 -13.31
C GLY A 86 1.90 -8.49 -12.13
N VAL A 87 1.47 -7.75 -11.10
CA VAL A 87 2.19 -7.59 -9.84
C VAL A 87 2.10 -8.89 -9.04
N LYS A 88 3.25 -9.45 -8.66
CA LYS A 88 3.35 -10.73 -7.92
C LYS A 88 3.91 -10.59 -6.51
N SER A 89 4.63 -9.50 -6.24
CA SER A 89 5.29 -9.25 -4.96
C SER A 89 5.35 -7.76 -4.66
N THR A 90 5.64 -7.43 -3.41
CA THR A 90 5.85 -6.05 -2.94
C THR A 90 7.28 -5.90 -2.39
N PRO A 91 7.98 -4.80 -2.66
CA PRO A 91 7.55 -3.70 -3.54
C PRO A 91 7.68 -4.07 -5.03
N THR A 92 6.80 -3.49 -5.85
CA THR A 92 6.88 -3.49 -7.32
C THR A 92 6.59 -2.05 -7.77
N PHE A 93 7.38 -1.54 -8.70
CA PHE A 93 7.29 -0.17 -9.21
C PHE A 93 7.01 -0.17 -10.71
N PHE A 94 6.46 0.94 -11.20
CA PHE A 94 6.33 1.23 -12.62
C PHE A 94 6.95 2.61 -12.90
N ILE A 95 8.00 2.67 -13.71
CA ILE A 95 8.68 3.91 -14.10
C ILE A 95 8.35 4.12 -15.58
N ASN A 96 7.54 5.15 -15.89
CA ASN A 96 7.02 5.41 -17.25
C ASN A 96 6.40 4.17 -17.95
N GLY A 97 5.75 3.30 -17.18
CA GLY A 97 5.11 2.07 -17.67
C GLY A 97 6.04 0.85 -17.71
N VAL A 98 7.34 1.01 -17.43
CA VAL A 98 8.28 -0.11 -17.29
C VAL A 98 8.22 -0.67 -15.88
N LYS A 99 7.92 -1.97 -15.76
CA LYS A 99 7.78 -2.67 -14.48
C LYS A 99 9.15 -3.02 -13.89
N VAL A 100 9.37 -2.66 -12.62
CA VAL A 100 10.56 -2.98 -11.83
C VAL A 100 10.14 -3.74 -10.57
N GLU A 101 10.59 -4.97 -10.41
CA GLU A 101 10.15 -5.88 -9.34
C GLU A 101 11.21 -6.02 -8.23
N GLY A 102 10.76 -5.95 -6.97
CA GLY A 102 11.58 -6.23 -5.80
C GLY A 102 12.23 -5.00 -5.15
N ALA A 103 12.80 -5.24 -3.97
CA ALA A 103 13.56 -4.24 -3.22
C ALA A 103 15.00 -4.18 -3.74
N LEU A 104 15.22 -3.41 -4.80
CA LEU A 104 16.55 -3.17 -5.37
C LEU A 104 17.28 -2.05 -4.61
N PRO A 105 18.63 -2.04 -4.61
CA PRO A 105 19.39 -0.87 -4.19
C PRO A 105 18.97 0.41 -4.93
N ALA A 106 18.95 1.55 -4.22
CA ALA A 106 18.50 2.84 -4.74
C ALA A 106 19.16 3.23 -6.08
N GLN A 107 20.45 2.92 -6.25
CA GLN A 107 21.20 3.19 -7.49
C GLN A 107 20.55 2.60 -8.76
N TYR A 108 19.84 1.47 -8.65
CA TYR A 108 19.15 0.87 -9.80
C TYR A 108 17.88 1.64 -10.16
N PHE A 109 17.22 2.23 -9.17
CA PHE A 109 16.11 3.14 -9.41
C PHE A 109 16.58 4.43 -10.07
N ASP A 110 17.70 5.01 -9.60
CA ASP A 110 18.29 6.22 -10.22
C ASP A 110 18.60 5.98 -11.71
N GLN A 111 19.20 4.83 -12.03
CA GLN A 111 19.49 4.42 -13.40
C GLN A 111 18.22 4.23 -14.23
N ALA A 112 17.21 3.53 -13.69
CA ALA A 112 15.95 3.30 -14.39
C ALA A 112 15.20 4.61 -14.67
N ILE A 113 15.15 5.53 -13.69
CA ILE A 113 14.54 6.86 -13.84
C ILE A 113 15.30 7.66 -14.92
N ALA A 114 16.63 7.72 -14.84
CA ALA A 114 17.44 8.44 -15.82
C ALA A 114 17.24 7.91 -17.25
N TYR A 115 17.19 6.58 -17.41
CA TYR A 115 16.93 5.94 -18.68
C TYR A 115 15.55 6.29 -19.24
N GLU A 116 14.51 6.16 -18.41
CA GLU A 116 13.13 6.42 -18.84
C GLU A 116 12.86 7.90 -19.15
N LEU A 117 13.54 8.83 -18.48
CA LEU A 117 13.50 10.26 -18.81
C LEU A 117 14.11 10.55 -20.18
N GLN A 118 15.26 9.93 -20.50
CA GLN A 118 15.89 10.08 -21.82
C GLN A 118 15.05 9.45 -22.93
N HIS A 119 14.48 8.27 -22.68
CA HIS A 119 13.66 7.55 -23.65
C HIS A 119 12.35 8.29 -23.95
N ALA A 120 11.70 8.88 -22.94
CA ALA A 120 10.50 9.68 -23.11
C ALA A 120 10.74 10.95 -23.92
N ALA A 121 11.89 11.61 -23.74
CA ALA A 121 12.27 12.81 -24.50
C ALA A 121 12.64 12.52 -25.97
N SER A 122 12.88 11.25 -26.31
CA SER A 122 13.26 10.81 -27.66
C SER A 122 12.08 10.33 -28.50
N LYS A 123 10.86 10.37 -27.96
CA LYS A 123 9.59 10.06 -28.65
C LYS A 123 8.85 11.36 -28.98
#